data_AF-A0AAT9LHT7-F1
#
_entry.id   AF-A0AAT9LHT7-F1
#
_cell.length_a   1.000
_cell.length_b   1.000
_cell.length_c   1.000
_cell.angle_alpha   90.00
_cell.angle_beta   90.00
_cell.angle_gamma   90.00
#
_symmetry.space_group_name_H-M   'P 1'
#
loop_
_entity.id
_entity.type
_entity.pdbx_description
1 polymer ?
#
loop_
_entity_poly.entity_id
_entity_poly.type
_entity_poly.pdbx_seq_one_letter_code
_entity_poly.pdbx_strand_id
1 'polypeptide(L)'
;MAGRTVAAISSLLILEAPSWSLLAVGFVLNAISYTCHSGAFEALVYDSLSPAQNGEFTRLWGNLNPIYLAGTALTAICAAVIARLSLDWLYVMSVAVDLVAVFVSFLFDEPPRIHKAGLPEVQYDASLEHGHKQVPGSESECQPGSKLDNHNNRLAYVAYVNEHQACQPDSELDNHFRHGILTDIRNLVKTLQKSDLRNLLFLWALVCALGTSIRFLGQSFLQEHGISITFIGIAGTLGNLLAIVPTRYSYRLQARFGSLRPVVIGSFLVPAFGTFFGPRAPARRPPFQMLGGSYVSEPYGSNGNNVPNFLGCR
;
A
#
# COMPACT_ATOMS: atom_id res chain seq x y z
N MET A 1 -10.62 6.89 -1.11
CA MET A 1 -11.98 6.32 -1.04
C MET A 1 -12.05 4.85 -1.50
N ALA A 2 -11.95 4.56 -2.81
CA ALA A 2 -12.22 3.23 -3.38
C ALA A 2 -11.49 2.07 -2.68
N GLY A 3 -10.18 2.21 -2.42
CA GLY A 3 -9.41 1.19 -1.70
C GLY A 3 -10.01 0.84 -0.33
N ARG A 4 -10.42 1.84 0.46
CA ARG A 4 -11.00 1.63 1.80
C ARG A 4 -12.38 0.99 1.76
N THR A 5 -13.18 1.30 0.75
CA THR A 5 -14.46 0.60 0.51
C THR A 5 -14.21 -0.88 0.20
N VAL A 6 -13.24 -1.18 -0.67
CA VAL A 6 -12.87 -2.58 -0.99
C VAL A 6 -12.32 -3.30 0.24
N ALA A 7 -11.57 -2.61 1.11
CA ALA A 7 -11.09 -3.14 2.39
C ALA A 7 -12.26 -3.57 3.31
N ALA A 8 -13.24 -2.68 3.49
CA ALA A 8 -14.40 -2.96 4.32
C ALA A 8 -15.21 -4.16 3.80
N ILE A 9 -15.45 -4.22 2.48
CA ILE A 9 -16.13 -5.36 1.85
C ILE A 9 -15.32 -6.64 2.05
N SER A 10 -14.00 -6.59 1.85
CA SER A 10 -13.11 -7.72 2.08
C SER A 10 -13.23 -8.24 3.52
N SER A 11 -13.16 -7.36 4.52
CA SER A 11 -13.25 -7.74 5.93
C SER A 11 -14.60 -8.37 6.28
N LEU A 12 -15.70 -7.87 5.71
CA LEU A 12 -17.03 -8.49 5.87
C LEU A 12 -17.11 -9.89 5.24
N LEU A 13 -16.56 -10.06 4.03
CA LEU A 13 -16.53 -11.36 3.36
C LEU A 13 -15.70 -12.39 4.11
N ILE A 14 -14.59 -11.97 4.72
CA ILE A 14 -13.76 -12.85 5.55
C ILE A 14 -14.49 -13.24 6.84
N LEU A 15 -15.18 -12.28 7.47
CA LEU A 15 -15.93 -12.51 8.71
C LEU A 15 -17.05 -13.54 8.52
N GLU A 16 -17.80 -13.43 7.43
CA GLU A 16 -18.96 -14.29 7.15
C GLU A 16 -18.60 -15.53 6.29
N ALA A 17 -17.32 -15.82 6.06
CA ALA A 17 -16.89 -16.82 5.09
C ALA A 17 -17.31 -18.26 5.49
N PRO A 18 -18.27 -18.90 4.78
CA PRO A 18 -18.68 -20.27 5.09
C PRO A 18 -17.79 -21.32 4.40
N SER A 19 -16.93 -20.88 3.47
CA SER A 19 -16.09 -21.75 2.64
C SER A 19 -14.73 -21.10 2.37
N TRP A 20 -13.74 -21.94 2.08
CA TRP A 20 -12.39 -21.50 1.75
C TRP A 20 -12.34 -20.58 0.51
N SER A 21 -13.22 -20.80 -0.47
CA SER A 21 -13.27 -19.98 -1.68
C SER A 21 -13.69 -18.53 -1.37
N LEU A 22 -14.68 -18.33 -0.50
CA LEU A 22 -15.11 -16.98 -0.13
C LEU A 22 -14.03 -16.26 0.70
N LEU A 23 -13.37 -17.01 1.58
CA LEU A 23 -12.19 -16.53 2.31
C LEU A 23 -11.08 -16.08 1.35
N ALA A 24 -10.77 -16.87 0.32
CA ALA A 24 -9.76 -16.55 -0.68
C ALA A 24 -10.11 -15.28 -1.49
N VAL A 25 -11.38 -15.13 -1.88
CA VAL A 25 -11.87 -13.90 -2.53
C VAL A 25 -11.69 -12.69 -1.62
N GLY A 26 -12.01 -12.83 -0.33
CA GLY A 26 -11.72 -11.80 0.67
C GLY A 26 -10.25 -11.38 0.67
N PHE A 27 -9.33 -12.33 0.76
CA PHE A 27 -7.89 -12.02 0.71
C PHE A 27 -7.44 -11.31 -0.60
N VAL A 28 -7.99 -11.70 -1.75
CA VAL A 28 -7.71 -11.03 -3.03
C VAL A 28 -8.19 -9.59 -3.00
N LEU A 29 -9.40 -9.34 -2.53
CA LEU A 29 -9.94 -7.98 -2.40
C LEU A 29 -9.13 -7.13 -1.41
N ASN A 30 -8.69 -7.72 -0.29
CA ASN A 30 -7.80 -7.04 0.64
C ASN A 30 -6.48 -6.63 -0.02
N ALA A 31 -5.89 -7.50 -0.85
CA ALA A 31 -4.65 -7.20 -1.57
C ALA A 31 -4.85 -6.04 -2.56
N ILE A 32 -5.93 -6.05 -3.34
CA ILE A 32 -6.29 -4.97 -4.26
C ILE A 32 -6.47 -3.65 -3.50
N SER A 33 -7.24 -3.69 -2.41
CA SER A 33 -7.46 -2.55 -1.52
C SER A 33 -6.14 -1.94 -1.04
N TYR A 34 -5.22 -2.79 -0.54
CA TYR A 34 -3.93 -2.35 -0.03
C TYR A 34 -3.11 -1.65 -1.10
N THR A 35 -3.05 -2.21 -2.31
CA THR A 35 -2.35 -1.60 -3.45
C THR A 35 -2.96 -0.27 -3.85
N CYS A 36 -4.29 -0.18 -3.92
CA CYS A 36 -4.99 1.09 -4.21
C CYS A 36 -4.70 2.15 -3.15
N HIS A 37 -4.70 1.77 -1.87
CA HIS A 37 -4.47 2.70 -0.77
C HIS A 37 -3.03 3.22 -0.74
N SER A 38 -2.04 2.33 -0.82
CA SER A 38 -0.62 2.73 -0.72
C SER A 38 -0.19 3.58 -1.90
N GLY A 39 -0.56 3.19 -3.13
CA GLY A 39 -0.18 3.90 -4.35
C GLY A 39 -0.85 5.26 -4.48
N ALA A 40 -2.17 5.34 -4.21
CA ALA A 40 -2.90 6.61 -4.29
C ALA A 40 -2.47 7.60 -3.21
N PHE A 41 -2.13 7.12 -2.01
CA PHE A 41 -1.65 7.98 -0.94
C PHE A 41 -0.29 8.61 -1.28
N GLU A 42 0.66 7.83 -1.79
CA GLU A 42 1.97 8.35 -2.21
C GLU A 42 1.84 9.38 -3.34
N ALA A 43 0.99 9.09 -4.34
CA ALA A 43 0.69 10.02 -5.42
C ALA A 43 0.07 11.32 -4.91
N LEU A 44 -0.92 11.24 -4.02
CA LEU A 44 -1.56 12.42 -3.42
C LEU A 44 -0.56 13.30 -2.65
N VAL A 45 0.32 12.70 -1.86
CA VAL A 45 1.36 13.43 -1.12
C VAL A 45 2.35 14.10 -2.08
N TYR A 46 2.73 13.42 -3.16
CA TYR A 46 3.62 13.96 -4.17
C TYR A 46 2.98 15.13 -4.94
N ASP A 47 1.74 14.96 -5.41
CA ASP A 47 1.01 15.96 -6.20
C ASP A 47 0.62 17.20 -5.38
N SER A 48 0.57 17.06 -4.05
CA SER A 48 0.37 18.18 -3.13
C SER A 48 1.60 19.10 -3.00
N LEU A 49 2.77 18.66 -3.47
CA LEU A 49 3.98 19.47 -3.47
C LEU A 49 4.02 20.38 -4.70
N SER A 50 4.46 21.62 -4.52
CA SER A 50 4.77 22.48 -5.67
C SER A 50 5.99 21.94 -6.43
N PRO A 51 6.15 22.24 -7.73
CA PRO A 51 7.31 21.79 -8.51
C PRO A 51 8.66 22.17 -7.89
N ALA A 52 8.72 23.30 -7.19
CA ALA A 52 9.92 23.76 -6.47
C ALA A 52 10.24 22.91 -5.22
N GLN A 53 9.26 22.18 -4.69
CA GLN A 53 9.35 21.36 -3.48
C GLN A 53 9.50 19.86 -3.76
N ASN A 54 9.54 19.42 -5.02
CA ASN A 54 9.70 18.00 -5.37
C ASN A 54 10.96 17.35 -4.76
N GLY A 55 12.03 18.13 -4.57
CA GLY A 55 13.25 17.68 -3.90
C GLY A 55 13.07 17.39 -2.40
N GLU A 56 12.05 17.95 -1.76
CA GLU A 56 11.72 17.73 -0.34
C GLU A 56 10.87 16.48 -0.12
N PHE A 57 10.36 15.82 -1.17
CA PHE A 57 9.49 14.65 -1.04
C PHE A 57 10.08 13.57 -0.13
N THR A 58 11.36 13.22 -0.32
CA THR A 58 12.06 12.23 0.52
C THR A 58 12.08 12.64 2.00
N ARG A 59 12.26 13.92 2.30
CA ARG A 59 12.26 14.44 3.67
C ARG A 59 10.87 14.42 4.26
N LEU A 60 9.86 14.81 3.48
CA LEU A 60 8.45 14.75 3.89
C LEU A 60 8.04 13.31 4.18
N TRP A 61 8.36 12.37 3.29
CA TRP A 61 8.08 10.95 3.47
C TRP A 61 8.79 10.37 4.70
N GLY A 62 10.05 10.76 4.92
CA GLY A 62 10.80 10.43 6.13
C GLY A 62 10.16 10.95 7.42
N ASN A 63 9.37 12.03 7.36
CA ASN A 63 8.61 12.54 8.50
C ASN A 63 7.22 11.90 8.66
N LEU A 64 6.58 11.51 7.56
CA LEU A 64 5.26 10.87 7.57
C LEU A 64 5.33 9.39 7.98
N ASN A 65 6.30 8.64 7.47
CA ASN A 65 6.40 7.21 7.73
C ASN A 65 6.58 6.85 9.23
N PRO A 66 7.28 7.63 10.07
CA PRO A 66 7.27 7.47 11.52
C PRO A 66 5.89 7.53 12.16
N ILE A 67 5.01 8.41 11.68
CA ILE A 67 3.64 8.55 12.18
C ILE A 67 2.85 7.27 11.84
N TYR A 68 3.02 6.77 10.61
CA TYR A 68 2.45 5.50 10.18
C TYR A 68 2.95 4.30 11.02
N LEU A 69 4.26 4.23 11.30
CA LEU A 69 4.85 3.18 12.14
C LEU A 69 4.34 3.23 13.58
N ALA A 70 4.24 4.44 14.16
CA ALA A 70 3.68 4.62 15.50
C ALA A 70 2.21 4.21 15.56
N GLY A 71 1.41 4.61 14.56
CA GLY A 71 0.00 4.20 14.44
C GLY A 71 -0.15 2.68 14.29
N THR A 72 0.72 2.04 13.51
CA THR A 72 0.74 0.57 13.34
C THR A 72 1.09 -0.13 14.65
N ALA A 73 2.08 0.37 15.40
CA ALA A 73 2.45 -0.16 16.72
C ALA A 73 1.29 -0.05 17.71
N LEU A 74 0.63 1.11 17.78
CA LEU A 74 -0.55 1.31 18.63
C LEU A 74 -1.70 0.37 18.25
N THR A 75 -1.99 0.28 16.95
CA THR A 75 -3.04 -0.60 16.42
C THR A 75 -2.75 -2.06 16.75
N ALA A 76 -1.49 -2.51 16.65
CA ALA A 76 -1.10 -3.87 17.01
C ALA A 76 -1.35 -4.18 18.49
N ILE A 77 -1.09 -3.23 19.39
CA ILE A 77 -1.40 -3.36 20.82
C ILE A 77 -2.91 -3.48 21.03
N CYS A 78 -3.70 -2.58 20.43
CA CYS A 78 -5.16 -2.62 20.53
C CYS A 78 -5.73 -3.94 19.96
N ALA A 79 -5.24 -4.38 18.80
CA ALA A 79 -5.62 -5.63 18.18
C ALA A 79 -5.27 -6.83 19.07
N ALA A 80 -4.08 -6.85 19.70
CA ALA A 80 -3.71 -7.92 20.62
C ALA A 80 -4.61 -8.00 21.86
N VAL A 81 -5.15 -6.87 22.32
CA VAL A 81 -6.14 -6.83 23.41
C VAL A 81 -7.50 -7.33 22.93
N ILE A 82 -7.99 -6.84 21.78
CA ILE A 82 -9.29 -7.23 21.21
C ILE A 82 -9.31 -8.71 20.83
N ALA A 83 -8.21 -9.24 20.28
CA ALA A 83 -8.07 -10.64 19.90
C ALA A 83 -8.30 -11.61 21.08
N ARG A 84 -8.09 -11.17 22.32
CA ARG A 84 -8.38 -11.96 23.53
C ARG A 84 -9.87 -12.07 23.82
N LEU A 85 -10.68 -11.15 23.31
CA LEU A 85 -12.14 -11.17 23.46
C LEU A 85 -12.77 -12.05 22.37
N SER A 86 -12.48 -11.76 21.09
CA SER A 86 -12.83 -12.61 19.95
C SER A 86 -12.07 -12.16 18.71
N LEU A 87 -11.83 -13.07 17.76
CA LEU A 87 -11.29 -12.70 16.46
C LEU A 87 -12.33 -11.96 15.59
N ASP A 88 -13.62 -12.23 15.78
CA ASP A 88 -14.71 -11.58 15.04
C ASP A 88 -14.72 -10.05 15.29
N TRP A 89 -14.54 -9.65 16.55
CA TRP A 89 -14.40 -8.24 16.92
C TRP A 89 -13.23 -7.53 16.22
N LEU A 90 -12.16 -8.22 15.81
CA LEU A 90 -11.10 -7.60 15.02
C LEU A 90 -11.59 -7.21 13.63
N TYR A 91 -12.38 -8.07 12.99
CA TYR A 91 -12.95 -7.79 11.68
C TYR A 91 -14.02 -6.70 11.77
N VAL A 92 -14.90 -6.76 12.77
CA VAL A 92 -15.90 -5.69 13.02
C VAL A 92 -15.23 -4.33 13.21
N MET A 93 -14.17 -4.26 14.03
CA MET A 93 -13.42 -3.01 14.22
C MET A 93 -12.69 -2.56 12.96
N SER A 94 -12.17 -3.49 12.16
CA SER A 94 -11.53 -3.16 10.87
C SER A 94 -12.54 -2.53 9.90
N VAL A 95 -13.74 -3.12 9.78
CA VAL A 95 -14.83 -2.56 8.99
C VAL A 95 -15.20 -1.17 9.48
N ALA A 96 -15.37 -0.99 10.79
CA ALA A 96 -15.69 0.32 11.37
C ALA A 96 -14.63 1.39 11.04
N VAL A 97 -13.34 1.06 11.19
CA VAL A 97 -12.23 1.96 10.85
C VAL A 97 -12.20 2.29 9.37
N ASP A 98 -12.39 1.32 8.48
CA ASP A 98 -12.41 1.56 7.04
C ASP A 98 -13.61 2.40 6.61
N LEU A 99 -14.79 2.23 7.24
CA LEU A 99 -15.95 3.10 7.02
C LEU A 99 -15.70 4.54 7.48
N VAL A 100 -15.05 4.73 8.63
CA VAL A 100 -14.61 6.07 9.08
C VAL A 100 -13.61 6.67 8.09
N ALA A 101 -12.67 5.87 7.56
CA ALA A 101 -11.72 6.35 6.56
C ALA A 101 -12.41 6.73 5.23
N VAL A 102 -13.43 5.99 4.82
CA VAL A 102 -14.28 6.35 3.67
C VAL A 102 -15.00 7.67 3.94
N PHE A 103 -15.61 7.83 5.10
CA PHE A 103 -16.28 9.07 5.50
C PHE A 103 -15.32 10.26 5.51
N VAL A 104 -14.15 10.13 6.14
CA VAL A 104 -13.12 11.17 6.16
C VAL A 104 -12.59 11.47 4.76
N SER A 105 -12.54 10.48 3.86
CA SER A 105 -12.14 10.71 2.47
C SER A 105 -13.08 11.67 1.73
N PHE A 106 -14.37 11.71 2.08
CA PHE A 106 -15.33 12.66 1.50
C PHE A 106 -15.18 14.09 2.03
N LEU A 107 -14.45 14.28 3.15
CA LEU A 107 -14.19 15.59 3.72
C LEU A 107 -12.94 16.25 3.13
N PHE A 108 -12.16 15.54 2.31
CA PHE A 108 -10.97 16.08 1.67
C PHE A 108 -11.29 16.68 0.30
N ASP A 109 -10.83 17.91 0.08
CA ASP A 109 -10.79 18.50 -1.24
C ASP A 109 -9.59 17.96 -2.01
N GLU A 110 -9.80 17.60 -3.29
CA GLU A 110 -8.67 17.23 -4.16
C GLU A 110 -7.74 18.44 -4.31
N PRO A 111 -6.42 18.29 -4.07
CA PRO A 111 -5.49 19.36 -4.33
C PRO A 111 -5.55 19.74 -5.81
N PRO A 112 -5.50 21.03 -6.16
CA PRO A 112 -5.61 21.48 -7.54
C PRO A 112 -4.51 20.81 -8.36
N ARG A 113 -4.91 20.03 -9.37
CA ARG A 113 -3.97 19.38 -10.29
C ARG A 113 -3.21 20.49 -10.99
N ILE A 114 -1.93 20.67 -10.65
CA ILE A 114 -1.04 21.50 -11.46
C ILE A 114 -0.76 20.69 -12.72
N HIS A 115 -1.72 20.69 -13.65
CA HIS A 115 -1.41 20.45 -15.05
C HIS A 115 -0.30 21.44 -15.37
N LYS A 116 0.78 20.97 -16.01
CA LYS A 116 1.87 21.84 -16.46
C LYS A 116 1.35 22.78 -17.55
N ALA A 117 0.53 23.75 -17.16
CA ALA A 117 0.03 24.81 -18.02
C ALA A 117 1.25 25.62 -18.48
N GLY A 118 1.69 25.35 -19.71
CA GLY A 118 2.79 26.07 -20.36
C GLY A 118 3.97 25.21 -20.81
N LEU A 119 4.01 23.90 -20.54
CA LEU A 119 4.86 23.00 -21.30
C LEU A 119 3.95 22.25 -22.27
N PRO A 120 4.15 22.37 -23.59
CA PRO A 120 3.37 21.58 -24.53
C PRO A 120 3.46 20.13 -24.08
N GLU A 121 2.30 19.51 -23.92
CA GLU A 121 2.19 18.06 -23.86
C GLU A 121 3.01 17.55 -25.04
N VAL A 122 4.13 16.90 -24.78
CA VAL A 122 4.90 16.25 -25.83
C VAL A 122 4.02 15.10 -26.27
N GLN A 123 3.12 15.43 -27.19
CA GLN A 123 2.37 14.49 -27.98
C GLN A 123 3.43 13.69 -28.71
N TYR A 124 3.74 12.50 -28.19
CA TYR A 124 4.63 11.52 -28.81
C TYR A 124 3.93 10.86 -30.01
N ASP A 125 3.24 11.66 -30.83
CA ASP A 125 2.69 11.23 -32.11
C ASP A 125 3.58 11.70 -33.25
N ALA A 126 4.07 10.69 -33.97
CA ALA A 126 4.24 10.69 -35.43
C ALA A 126 5.10 11.77 -36.10
N SER A 127 6.02 12.46 -35.42
CA SER A 127 6.97 13.37 -36.09
C SER A 127 8.24 12.70 -36.65
N LEU A 128 8.29 11.36 -36.75
CA LEU A 128 9.45 10.65 -37.31
C LEU A 128 9.39 10.41 -38.83
N GLU A 129 8.36 10.85 -39.55
CA GLU A 129 8.27 10.54 -40.99
C GLU A 129 8.28 11.71 -41.97
N HIS A 130 8.01 12.95 -41.59
CA HIS A 130 8.01 14.05 -42.57
C HIS A 130 8.52 15.36 -41.96
N GLY A 131 9.68 15.85 -42.42
CA GLY A 131 10.06 17.23 -42.12
C GLY A 131 11.52 17.65 -42.22
N HIS A 132 12.33 17.12 -43.14
CA HIS A 132 13.47 17.90 -43.65
C HIS A 132 12.92 19.13 -44.39
N LYS A 133 12.73 20.24 -43.69
CA LYS A 133 12.72 21.59 -44.27
C LYS A 133 13.05 22.61 -43.18
N GLN A 134 14.26 23.16 -43.29
CA GLN A 134 14.69 24.35 -42.57
C GLN A 134 13.68 25.47 -42.82
N VAL A 135 13.19 26.10 -41.76
CA VAL A 135 12.54 27.41 -41.83
C VAL A 135 13.60 28.46 -41.51
N PRO A 136 14.04 29.28 -42.48
CA PRO A 136 14.89 30.43 -42.20
C PRO A 136 14.02 31.66 -41.87
N GLY A 137 14.43 32.40 -40.84
CA GLY A 137 14.03 33.80 -40.63
C GLY A 137 12.71 34.03 -39.91
N SER A 138 12.78 34.24 -38.60
CA SER A 138 12.02 35.30 -37.92
C SER A 138 12.66 35.60 -36.58
N GLU A 139 13.64 36.51 -36.60
CA GLU A 139 13.94 37.32 -35.43
C GLU A 139 12.72 38.22 -35.17
N SER A 140 12.02 37.99 -34.07
CA SER A 140 11.18 39.02 -33.47
C SER A 140 11.62 39.21 -32.03
N GLU A 141 12.06 40.43 -31.75
CA GLU A 141 12.44 40.98 -30.46
C GLU A 141 11.48 40.61 -29.33
N CYS A 142 11.98 39.90 -28.33
CA CYS A 142 11.37 39.87 -27.00
C CYS A 142 11.75 41.15 -26.26
N GLN A 143 10.84 42.14 -26.20
CA GLN A 143 10.95 43.24 -25.25
C GLN A 143 10.52 42.77 -23.84
N PRO A 144 11.31 43.04 -22.78
CA PRO A 144 10.92 42.77 -21.41
C PRO A 144 10.22 44.00 -20.82
N GLY A 145 8.92 43.93 -20.55
CA GLY A 145 8.26 44.98 -19.77
C GLY A 145 6.75 45.09 -19.92
N SER A 146 6.00 44.23 -19.22
CA SER A 146 4.76 44.66 -18.58
C SER A 146 4.43 43.72 -17.42
N LYS A 147 4.28 44.29 -16.22
CA LYS A 147 3.63 43.61 -15.09
C LYS A 147 2.17 43.42 -15.48
N LEU A 148 1.81 42.22 -15.92
CA LEU A 148 0.44 41.83 -16.14
C LEU A 148 -0.17 41.44 -14.78
N ASP A 149 -1.21 42.16 -14.35
CA ASP A 149 -1.94 41.89 -13.11
C ASP A 149 -2.54 40.48 -13.16
N ASN A 150 -1.96 39.60 -12.34
CA ASN A 150 -2.08 38.14 -12.37
C ASN A 150 -3.46 37.62 -11.88
N HIS A 151 -4.38 38.49 -11.46
CA HIS A 151 -5.63 38.06 -10.83
C HIS A 151 -6.79 37.86 -11.83
N ASN A 152 -6.88 38.69 -12.88
CA ASN A 152 -7.96 38.60 -13.86
C ASN A 152 -7.76 37.47 -14.88
N ASN A 153 -6.52 37.15 -15.23
CA ASN A 153 -6.21 36.03 -16.13
C ASN A 153 -6.47 34.67 -15.50
N ARG A 154 -6.37 34.55 -14.17
CA ARG A 154 -6.72 33.31 -13.46
C ARG A 154 -8.21 33.02 -13.54
N LEU A 155 -9.06 34.03 -13.38
CA LEU A 155 -10.52 33.86 -13.45
C LEU A 155 -10.99 33.56 -14.88
N ALA A 156 -10.42 34.23 -15.88
CA ALA A 156 -10.71 33.94 -17.28
C ALA A 156 -10.26 32.52 -17.69
N TYR A 157 -9.11 32.07 -17.20
CA TYR A 157 -8.61 30.72 -17.47
C TYR A 157 -9.46 29.63 -16.79
N VAL A 158 -9.86 29.84 -15.53
CA VAL A 158 -10.74 28.91 -14.80
C VAL A 158 -12.14 28.86 -15.44
N ALA A 159 -12.67 29.99 -15.91
CA ALA A 159 -13.94 30.04 -16.64
C ALA A 159 -13.86 29.27 -17.98
N TYR A 160 -12.77 29.46 -18.73
CA TYR A 160 -12.55 28.76 -20.01
C TYR A 160 -12.45 27.23 -19.84
N VAL A 161 -11.71 26.77 -18.83
CA VAL A 161 -11.58 25.33 -18.52
C VAL A 161 -12.92 24.73 -18.08
N ASN A 162 -13.66 25.43 -17.22
CA ASN A 162 -14.97 24.95 -16.76
C ASN A 162 -16.02 24.87 -17.89
N GLU A 163 -16.01 25.79 -18.86
CA GLU A 163 -16.94 25.74 -20.01
C GLU A 163 -16.58 24.62 -21.00
N HIS A 164 -15.30 24.32 -21.22
CA HIS A 164 -14.89 23.29 -22.18
C HIS A 164 -14.93 21.87 -21.62
N GLN A 165 -14.90 21.70 -20.30
CA GLN A 165 -14.92 20.38 -19.65
C GLN A 165 -16.35 19.83 -19.47
N ALA A 166 -17.39 20.65 -19.68
CA ALA A 166 -18.79 20.29 -19.49
C ALA A 166 -19.46 19.61 -20.72
N CYS A 167 -18.76 19.48 -21.85
CA CYS A 167 -19.34 19.03 -23.12
C CYS A 167 -18.55 17.89 -23.80
N GLN A 168 -18.06 16.90 -23.04
CA GLN A 168 -17.56 15.66 -23.65
C GLN A 168 -18.61 14.55 -23.58
N PRO A 169 -19.01 13.95 -24.72
CA PRO A 169 -20.00 12.87 -24.74
C PRO A 169 -19.45 11.58 -24.11
N ASP A 170 -20.28 10.86 -23.34
CA ASP A 170 -19.90 9.66 -22.56
C ASP A 170 -19.20 8.55 -23.38
N SER A 171 -19.41 8.51 -24.70
CA SER A 171 -18.73 7.56 -25.61
C SER A 171 -17.24 7.89 -25.86
N GLU A 172 -16.81 9.14 -25.66
CA GLU A 172 -15.38 9.51 -25.69
C GLU A 172 -14.68 9.16 -24.38
N LEU A 173 -15.40 9.16 -23.24
CA LEU A 173 -14.85 8.82 -21.93
C LEU A 173 -14.42 7.34 -21.86
N ASP A 174 -15.22 6.42 -22.40
CA ASP A 174 -14.88 4.98 -22.44
C ASP A 174 -13.72 4.69 -23.40
N ASN A 175 -13.67 5.37 -24.56
CA ASN A 175 -12.54 5.26 -25.49
C ASN A 175 -11.25 5.86 -24.91
N HIS A 176 -11.35 6.98 -24.19
CA HIS A 176 -10.22 7.61 -23.51
C HIS A 176 -9.71 6.75 -22.34
N PHE A 177 -10.61 6.13 -21.58
CA PHE A 177 -10.25 5.22 -20.49
C PHE A 177 -9.56 3.95 -21.00
N ARG A 178 -10.10 3.31 -22.04
CA ARG A 178 -9.51 2.12 -22.66
C ARG A 178 -8.16 2.42 -23.32
N HIS A 179 -8.03 3.53 -24.03
CA HIS A 179 -6.75 3.96 -24.61
C HIS A 179 -5.75 4.34 -23.52
N GLY A 180 -6.20 4.96 -22.43
CA GLY A 180 -5.39 5.29 -21.25
C GLY A 180 -4.77 4.04 -20.64
N ILE A 181 -5.58 3.04 -20.28
CA ILE A 181 -5.09 1.80 -19.67
C ILE A 181 -4.08 1.08 -20.58
N LEU A 182 -4.39 0.92 -21.87
CA LEU A 182 -3.48 0.25 -22.80
C LEU A 182 -2.16 1.01 -22.96
N THR A 183 -2.21 2.33 -22.94
CA THR A 183 -1.03 3.20 -23.01
C THR A 183 -0.22 3.12 -21.73
N ASP A 184 -0.86 3.10 -20.56
CA ASP A 184 -0.21 2.94 -19.27
C ASP A 184 0.45 1.57 -19.14
N ILE A 185 -0.21 0.50 -19.55
CA ILE A 185 0.37 -0.85 -19.60
C ILE A 185 1.59 -0.85 -20.53
N ARG A 186 1.49 -0.25 -21.73
CA ARG A 186 2.61 -0.17 -22.66
C ARG A 186 3.78 0.63 -22.08
N ASN A 187 3.49 1.75 -21.41
CA ASN A 187 4.50 2.59 -20.76
C ASN A 187 5.16 1.88 -19.57
N LEU A 188 4.38 1.12 -18.79
CA LEU A 188 4.89 0.26 -17.73
C LEU A 188 5.82 -0.82 -18.30
N VAL A 189 5.41 -1.51 -19.36
CA VAL A 189 6.24 -2.52 -20.04
C VAL A 189 7.54 -1.90 -20.54
N LYS A 190 7.49 -0.74 -21.21
CA LYS A 190 8.69 -0.01 -21.64
C LYS A 190 9.58 0.39 -20.45
N THR A 191 8.99 0.79 -19.34
CA THR A 191 9.71 1.15 -18.11
C THR A 191 10.40 -0.07 -17.50
N LEU A 192 9.73 -1.23 -17.51
CA LEU A 192 10.26 -2.52 -17.09
C LEU A 192 11.32 -3.11 -18.03
N GLN A 193 11.52 -2.56 -19.23
CA GLN A 193 12.61 -2.98 -20.12
C GLN A 193 13.98 -2.49 -19.63
N LYS A 194 14.02 -1.45 -18.78
CA LYS A 194 15.27 -0.98 -18.16
C LYS A 194 15.73 -2.02 -17.13
N SER A 195 16.88 -2.66 -17.38
CA SER A 195 17.42 -3.76 -16.58
C SER A 195 17.53 -3.42 -15.09
N ASP A 196 17.97 -2.21 -14.77
CA ASP A 196 18.24 -1.80 -13.39
C ASP A 196 16.94 -1.69 -12.58
N LEU A 197 15.93 -1.04 -13.16
CA LEU A 197 14.62 -0.88 -12.52
C LEU A 197 13.89 -2.21 -12.42
N ARG A 198 13.95 -3.03 -13.47
CA ARG A 198 13.36 -4.37 -13.49
C ARG A 198 13.95 -5.25 -12.39
N ASN A 199 15.28 -5.30 -12.30
CA ASN A 199 15.97 -6.11 -11.29
C ASN A 199 15.66 -5.62 -9.87
N LEU A 200 15.60 -4.30 -9.66
CA LEU A 200 15.23 -3.70 -8.38
C LEU A 200 13.79 -4.07 -7.98
N LEU A 201 12.84 -3.99 -8.91
CA LEU A 201 11.44 -4.35 -8.67
C LEU A 201 11.28 -5.84 -8.38
N PHE A 202 11.95 -6.72 -9.14
CA PHE A 202 11.93 -8.16 -8.86
C PHE A 202 12.52 -8.49 -7.50
N LEU A 203 13.65 -7.87 -7.14
CA LEU A 203 14.27 -8.07 -5.83
C LEU A 203 13.32 -7.63 -4.71
N TRP A 204 12.70 -6.46 -4.85
CA TRP A 204 11.74 -5.96 -3.87
C TRP A 204 10.51 -6.87 -3.74
N ALA A 205 9.93 -7.29 -4.87
CA ALA A 205 8.78 -8.20 -4.89
C ALA A 205 9.12 -9.54 -4.21
N LEU A 206 10.31 -10.10 -4.49
CA LEU A 206 10.78 -11.33 -3.87
C LEU A 206 10.99 -11.17 -2.36
N VAL A 207 11.64 -10.09 -1.92
CA VAL A 207 11.87 -9.79 -0.50
C VAL A 207 10.53 -9.61 0.23
N CYS A 208 9.58 -8.89 -0.36
CA CYS A 208 8.24 -8.71 0.18
C CYS A 208 7.46 -10.02 0.26
N ALA A 209 7.50 -10.85 -0.79
CA ALA A 209 6.83 -12.15 -0.81
C ALA A 209 7.39 -13.08 0.27
N LEU A 210 8.71 -13.23 0.34
CA LEU A 210 9.37 -14.05 1.36
C LEU A 210 9.11 -13.51 2.77
N GLY A 211 9.24 -12.19 2.97
CA GLY A 211 8.99 -11.55 4.26
C GLY A 211 7.56 -11.74 4.73
N THR A 212 6.58 -11.67 3.82
CA THR A 212 5.17 -11.91 4.13
C THR A 212 4.93 -13.39 4.47
N SER A 213 5.46 -14.32 3.67
CA SER A 213 5.37 -15.76 3.96
C SER A 213 5.99 -16.13 5.30
N ILE A 214 7.16 -15.56 5.65
CA ILE A 214 7.79 -15.77 6.97
C ILE A 214 6.91 -15.22 8.09
N ARG A 215 6.23 -14.09 7.92
CA ARG A 215 5.31 -13.57 8.94
C ARG A 215 4.10 -14.48 9.15
N PHE A 216 3.47 -14.92 8.07
CA PHE A 216 2.31 -15.81 8.15
C PHE A 216 2.65 -17.20 8.68
N LEU A 217 3.65 -17.86 8.07
CA LEU A 217 4.02 -19.23 8.42
C LEU A 217 4.89 -19.30 9.68
N GLY A 218 5.73 -18.29 9.89
CA GLY A 218 6.59 -18.21 11.07
C GLY A 218 5.79 -18.12 12.36
N GLN A 219 4.61 -17.48 12.35
CA GLN A 219 3.76 -17.43 13.53
C GLN A 219 3.29 -18.83 13.97
N SER A 220 2.82 -19.65 13.04
CA SER A 220 2.42 -21.04 13.32
C SER A 220 3.61 -21.89 13.78
N PHE A 221 4.75 -21.78 13.08
CA PHE A 221 5.96 -22.51 13.45
C PHE A 221 6.46 -22.18 14.85
N LEU A 222 6.45 -20.89 15.23
CA LEU A 222 6.90 -20.46 16.56
C LEU A 222 5.95 -20.95 17.67
N GLN A 223 4.65 -21.02 17.41
CA GLN A 223 3.68 -21.58 18.36
C GLN A 223 3.92 -23.07 18.62
N GLU A 224 4.21 -23.85 17.57
CA GLU A 224 4.55 -25.28 17.71
C GLU A 224 5.81 -25.50 18.59
N HIS A 225 6.71 -24.53 18.61
CA HIS A 225 7.92 -24.54 19.44
C HIS A 225 7.71 -23.90 20.83
N GLY A 226 6.46 -23.63 21.22
CA GLY A 226 6.10 -23.11 22.54
C GLY A 226 6.26 -21.59 22.71
N ILE A 227 6.50 -20.85 21.62
CA ILE A 227 6.56 -19.38 21.67
C ILE A 227 5.14 -18.83 21.53
N SER A 228 4.68 -18.13 22.56
CA SER A 228 3.32 -17.57 22.58
C SER A 228 3.10 -16.52 21.49
N ILE A 229 1.86 -16.44 20.98
CA ILE A 229 1.39 -15.38 20.04
C ILE A 229 1.66 -13.99 20.60
N THR A 230 1.50 -13.82 21.91
CA THR A 230 1.76 -12.56 22.61
C THR A 230 3.19 -12.06 22.39
N PHE A 231 4.18 -12.97 22.44
CA PHE A 231 5.58 -12.60 22.24
C PHE A 231 5.84 -12.13 20.81
N ILE A 232 5.20 -12.76 19.82
CA ILE A 232 5.29 -12.37 18.40
C ILE A 232 4.69 -10.97 18.20
N GLY A 233 3.53 -10.71 18.81
CA GLY A 233 2.89 -9.38 18.78
C GLY A 233 3.76 -8.29 19.42
N ILE A 234 4.36 -8.57 20.59
CA ILE A 234 5.29 -7.66 21.27
C ILE A 234 6.53 -7.39 20.40
N ALA A 235 7.14 -8.44 19.84
CA ALA A 235 8.30 -8.30 18.98
C ALA A 235 7.99 -7.48 17.72
N GLY A 236 6.85 -7.71 17.08
CA GLY A 236 6.39 -6.91 15.94
C GLY A 236 6.17 -5.43 16.30
N THR A 237 5.55 -5.17 17.45
CA THR A 237 5.32 -3.81 17.97
C THR A 237 6.63 -3.09 18.23
N LEU A 238 7.57 -3.73 18.93
CA LEU A 238 8.91 -3.19 19.17
C LEU A 238 9.67 -2.96 17.87
N GLY A 239 9.55 -3.88 16.90
CA GLY A 239 10.14 -3.71 15.58
C GLY A 239 9.67 -2.44 14.87
N ASN A 240 8.36 -2.17 14.87
CA ASN A 240 7.80 -0.94 14.30
C ASN A 240 8.27 0.32 15.04
N LEU A 241 8.34 0.28 16.38
CA LEU A 241 8.85 1.40 17.18
C LEU A 241 10.34 1.67 16.93
N LEU A 242 11.16 0.63 16.84
CA LEU A 242 12.59 0.75 16.54
C LEU A 242 12.82 1.27 15.11
N ALA A 243 11.94 0.97 14.17
CA ALA A 243 12.01 1.46 12.80
C ALA A 243 11.75 2.98 12.67
N ILE A 244 11.11 3.62 13.65
CA ILE A 244 10.83 5.07 13.64
C ILE A 244 12.11 5.90 13.48
N VAL A 245 13.16 5.58 14.23
CA VAL A 245 14.42 6.33 14.22
C VAL A 245 15.10 6.31 12.85
N PRO A 246 15.46 5.14 12.27
CA PRO A 246 16.12 5.09 10.96
C PRO A 246 15.24 5.66 9.85
N THR A 247 13.92 5.47 9.91
CA THR A 247 13.00 6.07 8.95
C THR A 247 13.02 7.60 9.02
N ARG A 248 12.94 8.19 10.21
CA ARG A 248 12.97 9.65 10.41
C ARG A 248 14.24 10.28 9.85
N TYR A 249 15.35 9.57 9.94
CA TYR A 249 16.66 10.04 9.48
C TYR A 249 17.07 9.48 8.11
N SER A 250 16.15 8.83 7.38
CA SER A 250 16.43 8.21 6.07
C SER A 250 17.05 9.18 5.07
N TYR A 251 16.54 10.42 4.98
CA TYR A 251 17.10 11.45 4.10
C TYR A 251 18.55 11.82 4.46
N ARG A 252 18.91 11.83 5.75
CA ARG A 252 20.29 12.09 6.19
C ARG A 252 21.21 10.91 5.88
N LEU A 253 20.70 9.69 6.05
CA LEU A 253 21.43 8.47 5.69
C LEU A 253 21.69 8.42 4.18
N GLN A 254 20.70 8.77 3.37
CA GLN A 254 20.84 8.86 1.93
C GLN A 254 21.85 9.94 1.53
N ALA A 255 21.82 11.12 2.14
CA ALA A 255 22.80 12.18 1.88
C ALA A 255 24.23 11.76 2.24
N ARG A 256 24.40 10.95 3.30
CA ARG A 256 25.72 10.51 3.76
C ARG A 256 26.28 9.30 3.00
N PHE A 257 25.44 8.36 2.61
CA PHE A 257 25.86 7.06 2.08
C PHE A 257 25.41 6.79 0.63
N GLY A 258 24.62 7.69 0.03
CA GLY A 258 23.91 7.46 -1.22
C GLY A 258 22.63 6.66 -1.04
N SER A 259 21.88 6.43 -2.13
CA SER A 259 20.59 5.71 -2.09
C SER A 259 20.73 4.20 -1.94
N LEU A 260 21.79 3.59 -2.50
CA LEU A 260 21.91 2.13 -2.59
C LEU A 260 22.46 1.48 -1.31
N ARG A 261 23.44 2.12 -0.66
CA ARG A 261 24.18 1.52 0.47
C ARG A 261 23.30 1.33 1.73
N PRO A 262 22.46 2.29 2.14
CA PRO A 262 21.57 2.09 3.29
C PRO A 262 20.55 0.97 3.08
N VAL A 263 20.07 0.78 1.83
CA VAL A 263 19.11 -0.29 1.49
C VAL A 263 19.77 -1.66 1.66
N VAL A 264 20.97 -1.83 1.10
CA VAL A 264 21.74 -3.08 1.22
C VAL A 264 22.11 -3.34 2.68
N ILE A 265 22.74 -2.36 3.34
CA ILE A 265 23.20 -2.49 4.74
C ILE A 265 22.02 -2.81 5.67
N GLY A 266 20.89 -2.10 5.54
CA GLY A 266 19.69 -2.34 6.33
C GLY A 266 19.07 -3.72 6.09
N SER A 267 19.05 -4.18 4.83
CA SER A 267 18.47 -5.49 4.47
C SER A 267 19.27 -6.67 5.01
N PHE A 268 20.59 -6.54 5.18
CA PHE A 268 21.46 -7.62 5.69
C PHE A 268 21.74 -7.54 7.20
N LEU A 269 21.75 -6.34 7.80
CA LEU A 269 22.01 -6.18 9.25
C LEU A 269 20.90 -6.78 10.12
N VAL A 270 19.64 -6.58 9.75
CA VAL A 270 18.49 -7.01 10.58
C VAL A 270 18.42 -8.55 10.69
N PRO A 271 18.53 -9.33 9.60
CA PRO A 271 18.59 -10.78 9.68
C PRO A 271 19.83 -11.29 10.42
N ALA A 272 21.00 -10.68 10.20
CA ALA A 272 22.24 -11.08 10.86
C ALA A 272 22.18 -10.85 12.38
N PHE A 273 21.58 -9.76 12.84
CA PHE A 273 21.40 -9.52 14.27
C PHE A 273 20.49 -10.58 14.91
N GLY A 274 19.41 -10.96 14.22
CA GLY A 274 18.49 -12.01 14.68
C GLY A 274 19.15 -13.39 14.80
N THR A 275 20.05 -13.75 13.88
CA THR A 275 20.76 -15.05 13.94
C THR A 275 21.86 -15.10 14.99
N PHE A 276 22.56 -13.98 15.23
CA PHE A 276 23.66 -13.94 16.20
C PHE A 276 23.23 -13.69 17.64
N PHE A 277 22.17 -12.91 17.86
CA PHE A 277 21.72 -12.50 19.20
C PHE A 277 20.34 -13.05 19.59
N GLY A 278 19.67 -13.78 18.69
CA GLY A 278 18.42 -14.46 19.01
C GLY A 278 18.60 -15.53 20.08
N PRO A 279 17.55 -15.81 20.89
CA PRO A 279 17.59 -16.90 21.86
C PRO A 279 17.94 -18.21 21.15
N ARG A 280 19.04 -18.84 21.57
CA ARG A 280 19.42 -20.15 21.05
C ARG A 280 18.29 -21.11 21.35
N ALA A 281 17.76 -21.75 20.31
CA ALA A 281 16.71 -22.75 20.46
C ALA A 281 17.13 -23.74 21.55
N PRO A 282 16.27 -24.01 22.55
CA PRO A 282 16.56 -25.03 23.55
C PRO A 282 16.87 -26.34 22.81
N ALA A 283 17.85 -27.09 23.32
CA ALA A 283 18.33 -28.33 22.72
C ALA A 283 17.14 -29.17 22.24
N ARG A 284 17.19 -29.60 20.96
CA ARG A 284 16.15 -30.37 20.27
C ARG A 284 15.46 -31.29 21.28
N ARG A 285 14.15 -31.08 21.52
CA ARG A 285 13.35 -32.13 22.12
C ARG A 285 13.54 -33.37 21.24
N PRO A 286 13.71 -34.57 21.83
CA PRO A 286 13.93 -35.78 21.06
C PRO A 286 12.86 -35.87 19.95
N PRO A 287 13.23 -36.37 18.76
CA PRO A 287 12.30 -36.50 17.65
C PRO A 287 11.03 -37.12 18.19
N PHE A 288 9.91 -36.45 17.91
CA PHE A 288 8.56 -36.87 18.24
C PHE A 288 8.51 -38.39 18.04
N GLN A 289 8.57 -39.16 19.12
CA GLN A 289 8.26 -40.57 19.04
C GLN A 289 6.80 -40.54 18.62
N MET A 290 6.54 -40.91 17.37
CA MET A 290 5.25 -41.48 17.00
C MET A 290 5.08 -42.70 17.89
N LEU A 291 4.65 -42.47 19.14
CA LEU A 291 3.96 -43.47 19.90
C LEU A 291 2.82 -43.87 18.97
N GLY A 292 2.87 -45.12 18.51
CA GLY A 292 1.81 -45.81 17.79
C GLY A 292 0.58 -45.89 18.70
N GLY A 293 -0.01 -44.73 18.99
CA GLY A 293 -1.31 -44.58 19.56
C GLY A 293 -2.26 -45.02 18.47
N SER A 294 -2.61 -46.30 18.52
CA SER A 294 -3.89 -46.80 18.05
C SER A 294 -4.90 -45.68 18.16
N TYR A 295 -5.48 -45.28 17.02
CA TYR A 295 -6.68 -44.47 17.01
C TYR A 295 -7.72 -45.20 17.86
N VAL A 296 -7.79 -44.88 19.15
CA VAL A 296 -8.96 -45.20 19.96
C VAL A 296 -10.04 -44.35 19.36
N SER A 297 -10.78 -44.96 18.44
CA SER A 297 -12.08 -44.52 18.02
C SER A 297 -12.91 -44.42 19.29
N GLU A 298 -13.09 -43.21 19.81
CA GLU A 298 -14.17 -42.96 20.74
C GLU A 298 -15.45 -43.39 20.01
N PRO A 299 -16.23 -44.35 20.54
CA PRO A 299 -17.52 -44.65 19.97
C PRO A 299 -18.37 -43.41 20.17
N TYR A 300 -18.83 -42.82 19.06
CA TYR A 300 -19.93 -41.87 19.05
C TYR A 300 -21.11 -42.54 19.74
N GLY A 301 -21.25 -42.27 21.04
CA GLY A 301 -22.35 -42.71 21.85
C GLY A 301 -23.61 -42.06 21.32
N SER A 302 -24.41 -42.85 20.61
CA SER A 302 -25.82 -42.63 20.39
C SER A 302 -26.52 -42.53 21.75
N ASN A 303 -26.50 -41.36 22.36
CA ASN A 303 -27.50 -40.96 23.33
C ASN A 303 -28.47 -40.01 22.64
N GLY A 304 -29.56 -40.61 22.14
CA GLY A 304 -30.79 -39.88 21.87
C GLY A 304 -31.30 -39.22 23.14
N ASN A 305 -32.07 -38.17 22.93
CA ASN A 305 -32.83 -37.39 23.91
C ASN A 305 -32.00 -36.36 24.69
N ASN A 306 -31.81 -35.18 24.08
CA ASN A 306 -32.40 -33.93 24.58
C ASN A 306 -32.00 -32.78 23.65
N VAL A 307 -32.93 -32.41 22.76
CA VAL A 307 -32.87 -31.14 22.03
C VAL A 307 -33.56 -30.11 22.92
N PRO A 308 -32.87 -29.10 23.49
CA PRO A 308 -33.55 -27.95 24.03
C PRO A 308 -34.02 -27.06 22.88
N ASN A 309 -35.34 -26.88 22.79
CA ASN A 309 -36.01 -25.88 21.96
C ASN A 309 -35.37 -24.50 22.15
N PHE A 310 -34.68 -24.00 21.14
CA PHE A 310 -34.42 -22.57 20.97
C PHE A 310 -35.44 -22.01 19.98
N LEU A 311 -36.63 -21.72 20.52
CA LEU A 311 -37.63 -20.85 19.93
C LEU A 311 -37.93 -19.75 20.97
N GLY A 312 -37.69 -18.50 20.57
CA GLY A 312 -38.29 -17.33 21.22
C GLY A 312 -37.31 -16.41 21.92
N CYS A 313 -36.88 -15.37 21.21
CA CYS A 313 -36.95 -14.00 21.73
C CYS A 313 -37.14 -13.03 20.55
N ARG A 314 -38.03 -12.06 20.81
CA ARG A 314 -38.46 -10.97 19.94
C ARG A 314 -37.33 -10.02 19.57
#